data_AF-A0A1Z4EBV4-F1
#
_entry.id   AF-A0A1Z4EBV4-F1
#
_cell.length_a   1.000
_cell.length_b   1.000
_cell.length_c   1.000
_cell.angle_alpha   90.00
_cell.angle_beta   90.00
_cell.angle_gamma   90.00
#
_symmetry.space_group_name_H-M   'P 1'
#
loop_
_entity.id
_entity.type
_entity.pdbx_description
1 polymer ?
#
loop_
_entity_poly.entity_id
_entity_poly.type
_entity_poly.pdbx_seq_one_letter_code
_entity_poly.pdbx_strand_id
1 'polypeptide(L)'
;MQVAFGNPLKKLTLVYEVSHCKGFLPAPDLYLYDNGTYWIRSAGVDFYGVYAVTAGSLSDARFGIDFIAFPSPYSGGQTVHHHLHFDAMAGEFTQDAAAARNSGIPPQCGVFRMEDNTTVVR
;
A
#
# COMPACT_ATOMS: atom_id res chain seq x y z
N MET A 1 5.35 13.95 -20.29
CA MET A 1 5.82 13.94 -18.89
C MET A 1 5.94 12.48 -18.47
N GLN A 2 7.12 12.04 -18.08
CA GLN A 2 7.37 10.69 -17.56
C GLN A 2 7.48 10.79 -16.04
N VAL A 3 6.73 9.96 -15.31
CA VAL A 3 6.82 9.90 -13.84
C VAL A 3 7.82 8.79 -13.52
N ALA A 4 8.88 9.14 -12.80
CA ALA A 4 9.89 8.21 -12.30
C ALA A 4 9.70 7.97 -10.80
N PHE A 5 10.32 6.92 -10.27
CA PHE A 5 10.42 6.74 -8.82
C PHE A 5 11.31 7.84 -8.21
N GLY A 6 10.93 8.28 -7.00
CA GLY A 6 11.70 9.24 -6.22
C GLY A 6 12.87 8.59 -5.49
N ASN A 7 13.38 9.26 -4.46
CA ASN A 7 14.32 8.66 -3.55
C ASN A 7 13.60 7.68 -2.60
N PRO A 8 14.20 6.52 -2.27
CA PRO A 8 13.65 5.60 -1.29
C PRO A 8 13.34 6.30 0.04
N LEU A 9 12.14 6.06 0.60
CA LEU A 9 11.68 6.69 1.84
C LEU A 9 11.44 5.67 2.97
N LYS A 10 10.38 4.87 2.86
CA LYS A 10 9.99 3.87 3.88
C LYS A 10 9.52 2.58 3.22
N LYS A 11 9.71 1.47 3.90
CA LYS A 11 9.17 0.18 3.54
C LYS A 11 8.14 -0.25 4.59
N LEU A 12 6.96 -0.65 4.16
CA LEU A 12 5.93 -1.26 5.00
C LEU A 12 5.82 -2.74 4.62
N THR A 13 6.00 -3.64 5.58
CA THR A 13 5.64 -5.06 5.42
C THR A 13 4.31 -5.27 6.12
N LEU A 14 3.27 -5.64 5.37
CA LEU A 14 1.96 -5.93 5.94
C LEU A 14 1.80 -7.44 6.13
N VAL A 15 1.07 -7.87 7.14
CA VAL A 15 0.59 -9.25 7.29
C VAL A 15 -0.90 -9.18 7.57
N TYR A 16 -1.72 -9.54 6.59
CA TYR A 16 -3.18 -9.53 6.75
C TYR A 16 -3.62 -10.70 7.61
N GLU A 17 -4.37 -10.40 8.66
CA GLU A 17 -5.08 -11.38 9.48
C GLU A 17 -6.50 -11.60 8.94
N VAL A 18 -7.11 -10.54 8.41
CA VAL A 18 -8.38 -10.58 7.68
C VAL A 18 -8.14 -10.04 6.27
N SER A 19 -8.32 -10.90 5.25
CA SER A 19 -8.29 -10.50 3.84
C SER A 19 -9.41 -11.14 3.04
N HIS A 20 -9.97 -10.36 2.12
CA HIS A 20 -10.99 -10.79 1.17
C HIS A 20 -10.45 -10.92 -0.26
N CYS A 21 -9.15 -10.73 -0.44
CA CYS A 21 -8.46 -10.92 -1.71
C CYS A 21 -8.16 -12.41 -1.92
N LYS A 22 -9.10 -13.14 -2.52
CA LYS A 22 -8.89 -14.56 -2.86
C LYS A 22 -7.64 -14.72 -3.75
N GLY A 23 -6.65 -15.48 -3.27
CA GLY A 23 -5.47 -15.86 -4.04
C GLY A 23 -4.38 -14.79 -4.15
N PHE A 24 -4.50 -13.67 -3.43
CA PHE A 24 -3.52 -12.59 -3.49
C PHE A 24 -2.62 -12.55 -2.26
N LEU A 25 -1.43 -13.13 -2.47
CA LEU A 25 -0.11 -12.74 -2.00
C LEU A 25 0.06 -12.54 -0.47
N PRO A 26 0.60 -13.55 0.26
CA PRO A 26 0.90 -13.38 1.67
C PRO A 26 1.98 -12.31 1.86
N ALA A 27 1.69 -11.39 2.77
CA ALA A 27 2.57 -10.36 3.28
C ALA A 27 3.23 -9.42 2.23
N PRO A 28 2.48 -8.48 1.61
CA PRO A 28 3.05 -7.55 0.66
C PRO A 28 4.05 -6.61 1.32
N ASP A 29 5.15 -6.36 0.61
CA ASP A 29 6.09 -5.30 0.89
C ASP A 29 5.75 -4.07 0.04
N LEU A 30 5.49 -2.94 0.70
CA LEU A 30 5.25 -1.64 0.08
C LEU A 30 6.51 -0.79 0.22
N TYR A 31 7.04 -0.32 -0.89
CA TYR A 31 8.21 0.54 -0.98
C TYR A 31 7.72 1.95 -1.33
N LEU A 32 7.83 2.87 -0.38
CA LEU A 32 7.45 4.28 -0.54
C LEU A 32 8.66 5.10 -0.99
N TYR A 33 8.39 6.11 -1.82
CA TYR A 33 9.37 7.05 -2.36
C TYR A 33 8.95 8.49 -2.09
N ASP A 34 9.92 9.38 -1.91
CA ASP A 34 9.72 10.77 -1.47
C ASP A 34 8.87 11.65 -2.41
N ASN A 35 8.66 11.21 -3.66
CA ASN A 35 7.84 11.90 -4.64
C ASN A 35 6.38 11.39 -4.70
N GLY A 36 5.97 10.55 -3.74
CA GLY A 36 4.61 10.02 -3.66
C GLY A 36 4.34 8.82 -4.57
N THR A 37 5.36 8.24 -5.20
CA THR A 37 5.23 6.94 -5.89
C THR A 37 5.43 5.79 -4.91
N TYR A 38 4.81 4.64 -5.19
CA TYR A 38 5.08 3.43 -4.43
C TYR A 38 5.14 2.20 -5.34
N TRP A 39 5.80 1.16 -4.82
CA TRP A 39 5.86 -0.16 -5.41
C TRP A 39 5.40 -1.19 -4.37
N ILE A 40 4.47 -2.07 -4.73
CA ILE A 40 4.18 -3.30 -3.98
C ILE A 40 4.88 -4.45 -4.66
N ARG A 41 5.65 -5.23 -3.91
CA ARG A 41 6.07 -6.57 -4.31
C ARG A 41 5.38 -7.60 -3.44
N SER A 42 4.68 -8.54 -4.06
CA SER A 42 4.12 -9.65 -3.31
C SER A 42 4.00 -10.91 -4.19
N ALA A 43 4.37 -12.06 -3.62
CA ALA A 43 4.60 -13.35 -4.31
C ALA A 43 5.18 -13.28 -5.74
N GLY A 44 6.20 -12.43 -5.94
CA GLY A 44 6.89 -12.28 -7.23
C GLY A 44 6.17 -11.43 -8.27
N VAL A 45 5.05 -10.79 -7.90
CA VAL A 45 4.32 -9.84 -8.74
C VAL A 45 4.52 -8.42 -8.22
N ASP A 46 4.77 -7.51 -9.16
CA ASP A 46 5.05 -6.11 -8.88
C ASP A 46 3.85 -5.24 -9.30
N PHE A 47 3.41 -4.37 -8.39
CA PHE A 47 2.34 -3.38 -8.61
C PHE A 47 2.85 -1.99 -8.30
N TYR A 48 2.37 -1.00 -9.04
CA TYR A 48 2.80 0.37 -8.91
C TYR A 48 1.62 1.30 -8.70
N GLY A 49 1.89 2.44 -8.10
CA GLY A 49 0.88 3.47 -7.93
C GLY A 49 1.45 4.72 -7.32
N VAL A 50 0.53 5.57 -6.86
CA VAL A 50 0.85 6.77 -6.08
C VAL A 50 0.18 6.70 -4.72
N TYR A 51 0.79 7.34 -3.73
CA TYR A 51 0.25 7.41 -2.39
C TYR A 51 0.23 8.84 -1.87
N ALA A 52 -0.64 9.09 -0.89
CA ALA A 52 -0.71 10.34 -0.15
C ALA A 52 -0.93 10.04 1.33
N VAL A 53 -0.15 10.67 2.21
CA VAL A 53 -0.44 10.64 3.66
C VAL A 53 -1.64 11.55 3.90
N THR A 54 -2.73 10.97 4.40
CA THR A 54 -4.04 11.66 4.56
C THR A 54 -4.32 12.08 5.99
N ALA A 55 -3.61 11.50 6.97
CA ALA A 55 -3.67 11.88 8.36
C ALA A 55 -2.29 11.72 9.01
N GLY A 56 -1.84 12.76 9.71
CA GLY A 56 -0.55 12.78 10.40
C GLY A 56 0.65 12.73 9.45
N SER A 57 1.73 12.13 9.94
CA SER A 57 3.00 11.87 9.26
C SER A 57 3.40 10.41 9.44
N LEU A 58 4.27 9.87 8.56
CA LEU A 58 4.84 8.53 8.72
C LEU A 58 5.64 8.36 10.02
N SER A 59 6.02 9.46 10.68
CA SER A 59 6.70 9.46 11.98
C SER A 59 5.76 9.37 13.17
N ASP A 60 4.45 9.54 12.97
CA ASP A 60 3.49 9.63 14.05
C ASP A 60 3.06 8.24 14.53
N ALA A 61 2.60 8.16 15.78
CA ALA A 61 2.06 6.92 16.35
C ALA A 61 0.84 6.40 15.56
N ARG A 62 0.08 7.30 14.95
CA ARG A 62 -1.06 6.97 14.10
C ARG A 62 -1.04 7.81 12.84
N PHE A 63 -1.21 7.17 11.69
CA PHE A 63 -1.23 7.85 10.41
C PHE A 63 -2.15 7.14 9.41
N GLY A 64 -2.60 7.88 8.41
CA GLY A 64 -3.43 7.38 7.32
C GLY A 64 -2.72 7.55 5.98
N ILE A 65 -2.87 6.58 5.09
CA ILE A 65 -2.32 6.63 3.73
C ILE A 65 -3.40 6.20 2.73
N ASP A 66 -3.61 7.04 1.72
CA ASP A 66 -4.27 6.64 0.49
C ASP A 66 -3.25 6.04 -0.48
N PHE A 67 -3.54 4.86 -1.00
CA PHE A 67 -2.83 4.24 -2.11
C PHE A 67 -3.75 4.14 -3.32
N ILE A 68 -3.32 4.71 -4.43
CA ILE A 68 -4.02 4.66 -5.71
C ILE A 68 -3.19 3.77 -6.64
N ALA A 69 -3.61 2.51 -6.73
CA ALA A 69 -2.95 1.50 -7.55
C ALA A 69 -3.23 1.73 -9.03
N PHE A 70 -2.20 1.66 -9.87
CA PHE A 70 -2.39 1.72 -11.31
C PHE A 70 -3.17 0.50 -11.82
N PRO A 71 -3.88 0.64 -12.95
CA PRO A 71 -4.55 -0.47 -13.62
C PRO A 71 -3.63 -1.68 -13.81
N SER A 72 -4.10 -2.87 -13.47
CA SER A 72 -3.35 -4.12 -13.66
C SER A 72 -4.27 -5.24 -14.16
N PRO A 73 -3.72 -6.30 -14.78
CA PRO A 73 -4.51 -7.48 -15.14
C PRO A 73 -5.24 -8.11 -13.94
N TYR A 74 -4.65 -8.01 -12.75
CA TYR A 74 -5.18 -8.59 -11.52
C TYR A 74 -6.36 -7.80 -10.93
N SER A 75 -6.46 -6.50 -11.24
CA SER A 75 -7.62 -5.68 -10.93
C SER A 75 -8.63 -5.62 -12.09
N GLY A 76 -8.47 -6.46 -13.11
CA GLY A 76 -9.31 -6.43 -14.32
C GLY A 76 -9.17 -5.12 -15.11
N GLY A 77 -7.97 -4.52 -15.08
CA GLY A 77 -7.66 -3.26 -15.75
C GLY A 77 -8.19 -2.02 -15.01
N GLN A 78 -8.49 -2.11 -13.72
CA GLN A 78 -9.03 -1.00 -12.94
C GLN A 78 -8.00 -0.41 -11.98
N THR A 79 -8.06 0.90 -11.80
CA THR A 79 -7.49 1.56 -10.63
C THR A 79 -8.22 1.07 -9.38
N VAL A 80 -7.46 0.79 -8.33
CA VAL A 80 -7.99 0.46 -7.00
C VAL A 80 -7.48 1.50 -6.02
N HIS A 81 -8.39 2.07 -5.25
CA HIS A 81 -8.09 2.97 -4.15
C HIS A 81 -8.14 2.19 -2.85
N HIS A 82 -7.03 2.18 -2.12
CA HIS A 82 -6.93 1.63 -0.78
C HIS A 82 -6.72 2.78 0.20
N HIS A 83 -7.49 2.79 1.28
CA HIS A 83 -7.31 3.68 2.40
C HIS A 83 -6.83 2.86 3.59
N LEU A 84 -5.59 3.09 4.04
CA LEU A 84 -5.02 2.36 5.16
C LEU A 84 -4.85 3.29 6.36
N HIS A 85 -5.20 2.79 7.54
CA HIS A 85 -4.90 3.42 8.82
C HIS A 85 -3.92 2.56 9.59
N PHE A 86 -2.94 3.19 10.22
CA PHE A 86 -1.87 2.51 10.94
C PHE A 86 -1.83 2.99 12.40
N ASP A 87 -1.62 2.05 13.33
CA ASP A 87 -1.25 2.30 14.72
C ASP A 87 0.13 1.69 14.97
N ALA A 88 1.18 2.53 14.91
CA ALA A 88 2.57 2.12 15.04
C ALA A 88 2.93 1.66 16.47
N MET A 89 2.14 2.04 17.48
CA MET A 89 2.37 1.56 18.85
C MET A 89 1.86 0.13 19.01
N ALA A 90 0.71 -0.19 18.39
CA ALA A 90 0.16 -1.54 18.38
C ALA A 90 0.82 -2.44 17.32
N GLY A 91 1.40 -1.86 16.27
CA GLY A 91 1.89 -2.59 15.11
C GLY A 91 0.76 -3.11 14.21
N GLU A 92 -0.39 -2.42 14.21
CA GLU A 92 -1.62 -2.85 13.53
C GLU A 92 -2.04 -1.90 12.41
N PHE A 93 -2.75 -2.43 11.43
CA PHE A 93 -3.38 -1.62 10.39
C PHE A 93 -4.79 -2.09 10.06
N THR A 94 -5.61 -1.15 9.59
CA THR A 94 -6.88 -1.43 8.91
C THR A 94 -6.84 -0.90 7.48
N GLN A 95 -7.67 -1.47 6.62
CA GLN A 95 -7.77 -1.10 5.22
C GLN A 95 -9.21 -1.14 4.74
N ASP A 96 -9.63 -0.05 4.14
CA ASP A 96 -10.79 0.02 3.24
C ASP A 96 -10.30 0.06 1.79
N ALA A 97 -11.06 -0.52 0.87
CA ALA A 97 -10.71 -0.47 -0.54
C ALA A 97 -11.93 -0.37 -1.45
N ALA A 98 -11.77 0.38 -2.54
CA ALA A 98 -12.78 0.59 -3.55
C ALA A 98 -12.16 0.58 -4.95
N ALA A 99 -12.88 -0.01 -5.90
CA ALA A 99 -12.61 0.10 -7.33
C ALA A 99 -13.85 0.63 -8.04
N ALA A 100 -13.67 1.24 -9.21
CA ALA A 100 -14.77 1.86 -9.95
C ALA A 100 -15.96 0.91 -10.21
N ARG A 101 -15.69 -0.39 -10.44
CA ARG A 101 -16.73 -1.42 -10.65
C ARG A 101 -17.03 -2.26 -9.41
N ASN A 102 -16.34 -2.04 -8.29
CA ASN A 102 -16.54 -2.75 -7.04
C ASN A 102 -16.32 -1.79 -5.86
N SER A 103 -17.40 -1.15 -5.43
CA SER A 103 -17.38 -0.09 -4.42
C SER A 103 -17.35 -0.59 -2.97
N GLY A 104 -17.21 -1.90 -2.73
CA GLY A 104 -17.38 -2.48 -1.41
C GLY A 104 -16.53 -3.72 -1.21
N ILE A 105 -15.20 -3.58 -1.34
CA ILE A 105 -14.30 -4.60 -0.83
C ILE A 105 -14.45 -4.55 0.70
N PRO A 106 -14.82 -5.66 1.38
CA PRO A 106 -15.02 -5.60 2.82
C PRO A 106 -13.72 -5.21 3.54
N PRO A 107 -13.82 -4.59 4.72
CA PRO A 107 -12.66 -4.12 5.47
C PRO A 107 -11.65 -5.24 5.72
N GLN A 108 -10.38 -4.87 5.69
CA GLN A 108 -9.26 -5.77 5.92
C GLN A 108 -8.40 -5.23 7.06
N CYS A 109 -7.68 -6.10 7.74
CA CYS A 109 -6.78 -5.69 8.82
C CYS A 109 -5.67 -6.70 9.04
N GLY A 110 -4.69 -6.29 9.85
CA GLY A 110 -3.66 -7.16 10.37
C GLY A 110 -2.55 -6.35 11.01
N VAL A 111 -1.33 -6.88 10.93
CA VAL A 111 -0.15 -6.27 11.54
C VAL A 111 0.80 -5.72 10.50
N PHE A 112 1.62 -4.74 10.87
CA PHE A 112 2.62 -4.17 9.99
C PHE A 112 3.94 -3.89 10.69
N ARG A 113 5.01 -3.83 9.89
CA ARG A 113 6.31 -3.31 10.29
C ARG A 113 6.73 -2.21 9.32
N MET A 114 7.32 -1.15 9.85
CA MET A 114 7.91 -0.07 9.04
C MET A 114 9.42 0.00 9.25
N GLU A 115 10.16 0.10 8.15
CA GLU A 115 11.61 0.27 8.13
C GLU A 115 12.04 1.26 7.03
N ASP A 116 13.32 1.61 6.97
CA ASP A 116 13.84 2.45 5.89
C ASP A 116 13.85 1.68 4.57
N ASN A 117 13.34 2.30 3.50
CA ASN A 117 13.46 1.75 2.16
C ASN A 117 14.87 2.06 1.63
N THR A 118 15.60 1.03 1.20
CA THR A 118 16.92 1.16 0.56
C THR A 118 16.91 0.76 -0.92
N THR A 119 15.73 0.46 -1.47
CA THR A 119 15.58 -0.12 -2.81
C THR A 119 15.35 0.95 -3.87
N VAL A 120 16.27 1.03 -4.82
CA VAL A 120 16.17 1.92 -5.97
C VAL A 120 15.54 1.19 -7.15
N VAL A 121 14.42 1.70 -7.65
CA VAL A 121 13.82 1.25 -8.92
C VAL A 121 14.40 2.14 -10.02
N ARG A 122 15.02 1.50 -11.02
CA ARG A 122 15.62 2.16 -12.18
C ARG A 122 14.70 2.06 -13.39
#